data_AF-A0AAV0YFY9-F1
#
_entry.id   AF-A0AAV0YFY9-F1
#
_cell.length_a   1.000
_cell.length_b   1.000
_cell.length_c   1.000
_cell.angle_alpha   90.00
_cell.angle_beta   90.00
_cell.angle_gamma   90.00
#
_symmetry.space_group_name_H-M   'P 1'
#
loop_
_entity.id
_entity.type
_entity.pdbx_description
1 polymer ?
#
loop_
_entity_poly.entity_id
_entity_poly.type
_entity_poly.pdbx_seq_one_letter_code
_entity_poly.pdbx_strand_id
1 'polypeptide(L)'
;MANQMSKSSCFFAVLVLVFTVQFIQIDGECTKVVGNCAAADCTAHCNSYARGVSVLKASCEFLNLCTCTFDRPPPGEPTPNCDIGLGLCTNDCNYDCCDKKCKTSFPNSGQGTCIIAFDRDLCMCSYNR
;
A
#
# COMPACT_ATOMS: atom_id res chain seq x y z
N MET A 1 -0.73 64.43 -14.86
CA MET A 1 0.37 63.63 -14.28
C MET A 1 0.20 62.23 -14.84
N ALA A 2 0.65 61.98 -16.07
CA ALA A 2 2.00 61.51 -16.44
C ALA A 2 2.21 60.04 -16.01
N ASN A 3 2.17 59.17 -17.02
CA ASN A 3 2.48 57.74 -17.01
C ASN A 3 3.91 57.46 -16.52
N GLN A 4 4.17 56.23 -16.04
CA GLN A 4 5.08 55.26 -16.70
C GLN A 4 5.84 54.30 -15.73
N MET A 5 5.48 53.02 -15.87
CA MET A 5 6.27 51.77 -15.94
C MET A 5 7.25 51.29 -14.85
N SER A 6 6.99 50.01 -14.51
CA SER A 6 7.91 48.85 -14.55
C SER A 6 8.83 48.62 -13.35
N LYS A 7 8.61 47.49 -12.66
CA LYS A 7 9.48 46.31 -12.69
C LYS A 7 8.91 45.21 -11.79
N SER A 8 9.28 43.97 -12.12
CA SER A 8 9.20 42.76 -11.28
C SER A 8 8.08 41.79 -11.64
N SER A 9 8.24 41.24 -12.83
CA SER A 9 7.95 39.84 -13.14
C SER A 9 8.44 38.89 -12.03
N CYS A 10 7.76 37.74 -11.94
CA CYS A 10 8.24 36.47 -11.36
C CYS A 10 8.14 36.30 -9.84
N PHE A 11 6.96 36.03 -9.27
CA PHE A 11 6.87 35.19 -8.05
C PHE A 11 5.56 34.40 -7.92
N PHE A 12 4.89 34.07 -9.03
CA PHE A 12 3.83 33.05 -9.05
C PHE A 12 4.35 31.82 -9.79
N ALA A 13 4.86 30.83 -9.06
CA ALA A 13 4.84 29.41 -9.42
C ALA A 13 5.88 28.62 -8.61
N VAL A 14 5.57 28.33 -7.35
CA VAL A 14 6.12 27.12 -6.70
C VAL A 14 4.94 26.42 -6.02
N LEU A 15 4.01 25.93 -6.83
CA LEU A 15 3.12 24.84 -6.42
C LEU A 15 3.97 23.58 -6.49
N VAL A 16 4.62 23.25 -5.36
CA VAL A 16 5.33 21.97 -5.20
C VAL A 16 4.30 20.87 -5.44
N LEU A 17 4.47 20.17 -6.56
CA LEU A 17 3.77 18.94 -6.90
C LEU A 17 3.94 17.97 -5.73
N VAL A 18 2.92 17.89 -4.87
CA VAL A 18 2.75 16.75 -3.98
C VAL A 18 2.64 15.56 -4.91
N PHE A 19 3.66 14.70 -4.92
CA PHE A 19 3.59 13.39 -5.55
C PHE A 19 2.41 12.68 -4.89
N THR A 20 1.23 12.83 -5.50
CA THR A 20 0.17 11.85 -5.38
C THR A 20 0.82 10.60 -5.93
N VAL A 21 1.26 9.71 -5.04
CA VAL A 21 1.43 8.32 -5.36
C VAL A 21 0.02 7.90 -5.78
N GLN A 22 -0.28 8.10 -7.06
CA GLN A 22 -1.46 7.57 -7.69
C GLN A 22 -1.24 6.07 -7.62
N PHE A 23 -1.70 5.47 -6.51
CA PHE A 23 -2.17 4.11 -6.54
C PHE A 23 -3.27 4.14 -7.59
N ILE A 24 -2.88 3.81 -8.82
CA ILE A 24 -3.80 3.51 -9.90
C ILE A 24 -4.66 2.42 -9.33
N GLN A 25 -5.86 2.80 -8.92
CA GLN A 25 -6.84 1.91 -8.34
C GLN A 25 -7.38 1.09 -9.51
N ILE A 26 -6.61 0.07 -9.90
CA ILE A 26 -7.06 -0.90 -10.89
C ILE A 26 -8.15 -1.72 -10.17
N ASP A 27 -9.39 -1.49 -10.60
CA ASP A 27 -10.55 -2.28 -10.22
C ASP A 27 -10.22 -3.78 -10.37
N GLY A 28 -10.28 -4.54 -9.26
CA GLY A 28 -10.03 -5.98 -9.24
C GLY A 28 -8.79 -6.42 -8.44
N GLU A 29 -7.80 -5.56 -8.21
CA GLU A 29 -6.56 -5.98 -7.53
C GLU A 29 -6.70 -6.22 -6.01
N CYS A 30 -6.35 -7.43 -5.55
CA CYS A 30 -6.27 -7.84 -4.16
C CYS A 30 -4.81 -8.11 -3.80
N THR A 31 -4.27 -7.37 -2.84
CA THR A 31 -2.89 -7.59 -2.38
C THR A 31 -2.84 -8.57 -1.20
N LYS A 32 -1.74 -9.32 -1.07
CA LYS A 32 -1.39 -10.10 0.12
C LYS A 32 0.12 -10.06 0.34
N VAL A 33 0.54 -10.02 1.60
CA VAL A 33 1.94 -10.23 1.98
C VAL A 33 2.10 -11.68 2.42
N VAL A 34 2.88 -12.46 1.68
CA VAL A 34 2.93 -13.93 1.81
C VAL A 34 4.26 -14.47 2.33
N GLY A 35 5.27 -13.61 2.50
CA GLY A 35 6.60 -14.06 2.93
C GLY A 35 7.70 -13.02 2.79
N ASN A 36 8.95 -13.50 2.83
CA ASN A 36 10.16 -12.70 2.62
C ASN A 36 10.88 -13.20 1.36
N CYS A 37 11.29 -12.27 0.50
CA CYS A 37 11.98 -12.57 -0.74
C CYS A 37 13.43 -13.07 -0.56
N ALA A 38 14.03 -12.88 0.62
CA ALA A 38 15.32 -13.49 0.96
C ALA A 38 15.21 -15.01 1.18
N ALA A 39 14.02 -15.51 1.53
CA ALA A 39 13.80 -16.92 1.85
C ALA A 39 13.36 -17.75 0.64
N ALA A 40 12.67 -17.14 -0.33
CA ALA A 40 12.12 -17.83 -1.50
C ALA A 40 11.93 -16.87 -2.69
N ASP A 41 11.86 -17.43 -3.90
CA ASP A 41 11.42 -16.69 -5.08
C ASP A 41 9.96 -16.25 -4.91
N CYS A 42 9.76 -14.94 -4.86
CA CYS A 42 8.44 -14.35 -4.57
C CYS A 42 7.41 -14.69 -5.64
N THR A 43 7.80 -14.75 -6.92
CA THR A 43 6.88 -15.06 -8.01
C THR A 43 6.40 -16.51 -7.89
N ALA A 44 7.32 -17.45 -7.67
CA ALA A 44 6.96 -18.85 -7.45
C ALA A 44 6.07 -19.02 -6.21
N HIS A 45 6.37 -18.30 -5.13
CA HIS A 45 5.58 -18.35 -3.90
C HIS A 45 4.17 -17.78 -4.07
N CYS A 46 4.01 -16.64 -4.76
CA CYS A 46 2.69 -16.08 -5.09
C CYS A 46 1.83 -17.05 -5.89
N ASN A 47 2.41 -17.70 -6.91
CA ASN A 47 1.72 -18.71 -7.72
C ASN A 47 1.31 -19.95 -6.91
N SER A 48 2.13 -20.34 -5.92
CA SER A 48 1.83 -21.48 -5.05
C SER A 48 0.80 -21.13 -3.97
N TYR A 49 0.80 -19.91 -3.44
CA TYR A 49 -0.12 -19.46 -2.39
C TYR A 49 -1.55 -19.33 -2.93
N ALA A 50 -1.73 -18.69 -4.09
CA ALA A 50 -3.05 -18.41 -4.66
C ALA A 50 -3.44 -19.39 -5.79
N ARG A 51 -3.33 -20.69 -5.55
CA ARG A 51 -3.71 -21.69 -6.57
C ARG A 51 -5.16 -21.49 -7.01
N GLY A 52 -5.37 -21.29 -8.32
CA GLY A 52 -6.69 -21.06 -8.91
C GLY A 52 -7.08 -19.59 -9.06
N VAL A 53 -6.17 -18.66 -8.75
CA VAL A 53 -6.34 -17.21 -8.94
C VAL A 53 -5.17 -16.66 -9.74
N SER A 54 -5.42 -15.64 -10.55
CA SER A 54 -4.39 -15.08 -11.41
C SER A 54 -3.49 -14.15 -10.60
N VAL A 55 -2.18 -14.41 -10.61
CA VAL A 55 -1.20 -13.48 -10.04
C VAL A 55 -0.96 -12.36 -11.05
N LEU A 56 -1.37 -11.15 -10.70
CA LEU A 56 -1.17 -9.95 -11.53
C LEU A 56 0.22 -9.36 -11.34
N LYS A 57 0.72 -9.36 -10.09
CA LYS A 57 2.04 -8.84 -9.75
C LYS A 57 2.63 -9.59 -8.56
N ALA A 58 3.94 -9.75 -8.56
CA ALA A 58 4.74 -10.14 -7.40
C ALA A 58 5.83 -9.10 -7.21
N SER A 59 6.00 -8.57 -5.99
CA SER A 59 6.99 -7.53 -5.68
C SER A 59 7.68 -7.80 -4.35
N CYS A 60 8.94 -7.36 -4.27
CA CYS A 60 9.80 -7.40 -3.08
C CYS A 60 10.24 -6.00 -2.63
N GLU A 61 9.63 -4.95 -3.18
CA GLU A 61 10.12 -3.56 -3.07
C GLU A 61 10.06 -3.04 -1.63
N PHE A 62 9.07 -3.46 -0.85
CA PHE A 62 8.88 -2.99 0.51
C PHE A 62 9.51 -3.95 1.51
N LEU A 63 10.62 -3.55 2.13
CA LEU A 63 11.31 -4.28 3.22
C LEU A 63 11.63 -5.75 2.90
N ASN A 64 11.87 -6.06 1.63
CA ASN A 64 12.11 -7.42 1.15
C ASN A 64 10.92 -8.37 1.40
N LEU A 65 9.72 -7.82 1.60
CA LEU A 65 8.48 -8.58 1.79
C LEU A 65 7.91 -8.98 0.45
N CYS A 66 7.64 -10.28 0.31
CA CYS A 66 6.97 -10.80 -0.86
C CYS A 66 5.49 -10.40 -0.82
N THR A 67 5.15 -9.44 -1.68
CA THR A 67 3.82 -8.89 -1.84
C THR A 67 3.26 -9.37 -3.17
N CYS A 68 2.12 -10.08 -3.12
CA CYS A 68 1.42 -10.59 -4.28
C CYS A 68 0.16 -9.76 -4.54
N THR A 69 -0.08 -9.43 -5.79
CA THR A 69 -1.33 -8.83 -6.26
C THR A 69 -2.07 -9.85 -7.11
N PHE A 70 -3.35 -10.03 -6.82
CA PHE A 70 -4.23 -10.99 -7.46
C PHE A 70 -5.44 -10.29 -8.08
N ASP A 71 -6.07 -10.90 -9.08
CA ASP A 71 -7.30 -10.39 -9.72
C ASP A 71 -8.56 -10.49 -8.85
N ARG A 72 -8.47 -11.27 -7.77
CA ARG A 72 -9.50 -11.44 -6.74
C ARG A 72 -8.87 -11.99 -5.46
N PRO A 73 -9.57 -11.97 -4.32
CA PRO A 73 -9.08 -12.60 -3.10
C PRO A 73 -8.73 -14.08 -3.32
N PRO A 74 -7.57 -14.55 -2.82
CA PRO A 74 -7.19 -15.96 -2.93
C PRO A 74 -8.19 -16.88 -2.22
N PRO A 75 -8.58 -18.02 -2.83
CA PRO A 75 -9.49 -18.98 -2.23
C PRO A 75 -8.81 -19.72 -1.08
N GLY A 76 -9.61 -20.14 -0.09
CA GLY A 76 -9.14 -20.96 1.03
C GLY A 76 -8.93 -20.20 2.34
N GLU A 77 -9.07 -18.86 2.35
CA GLU A 77 -9.18 -18.11 3.59
C GLU A 77 -10.62 -18.11 4.13
N PRO A 78 -10.83 -18.23 5.47
CA PRO A 78 -12.16 -18.31 6.07
C PRO A 78 -13.02 -17.07 5.78
N THR A 79 -12.36 -15.93 5.59
CA THR A 79 -12.94 -14.67 5.12
C THR A 79 -12.02 -14.14 4.02
N PRO A 80 -12.44 -14.16 2.75
CA PRO A 80 -11.62 -13.68 1.65
C PRO A 80 -11.44 -12.16 1.78
N ASN A 81 -10.37 -11.77 2.44
CA ASN A 81 -9.92 -10.40 2.59
C ASN A 81 -8.65 -10.20 1.74
N CYS A 82 -8.30 -8.94 1.54
CA CYS A 82 -7.04 -8.51 0.99
C CYS A 82 -6.22 -7.87 2.10
N ASP A 83 -4.90 -7.94 1.98
CA ASP A 83 -4.00 -7.31 2.93
C ASP A 83 -2.97 -6.43 2.22
N ILE A 84 -2.75 -5.25 2.77
CA ILE A 84 -1.72 -4.34 2.29
C ILE A 84 -0.89 -3.78 3.44
N GLY A 85 0.43 -3.75 3.26
CA GLY A 85 1.33 -3.05 4.16
C GLY A 85 1.24 -1.54 3.95
N LEU A 86 0.91 -0.78 4.99
CA LEU A 86 0.81 0.69 4.97
C LEU A 86 2.04 1.39 5.56
N GLY A 87 3.10 0.63 5.89
CA GLY A 87 4.33 1.14 6.43
C GLY A 87 4.79 0.41 7.69
N LEU A 88 5.64 1.07 8.47
CA LEU A 88 6.09 0.61 9.77
C LEU A 88 5.18 1.17 10.87
N CYS A 89 4.93 0.36 11.89
CA CYS A 89 4.46 0.86 13.17
C CYS A 89 5.66 1.38 13.97
N THR A 90 5.49 2.58 14.50
CA THR A 90 6.51 3.27 15.32
C THR A 90 5.83 3.90 16.52
N ASN A 91 6.60 4.51 17.42
CA ASN A 91 6.02 5.29 18.52
C ASN A 91 5.10 6.42 18.01
N ASP A 92 5.40 6.99 16.84
CA ASP A 92 4.61 8.06 16.21
C ASP A 92 3.38 7.52 15.45
N CYS A 93 3.42 6.27 15.01
CA CYS A 93 2.31 5.60 14.35
C CYS A 93 2.10 4.22 14.96
N ASN A 94 1.43 4.22 16.11
CA ASN A 94 1.01 3.01 16.83
C ASN A 94 -0.25 2.38 16.19
N TYR A 95 -0.83 1.39 16.87
CA TYR A 95 -2.03 0.69 16.42
C TYR A 95 -3.16 1.62 15.96
N ASP A 96 -3.48 2.66 16.74
CA ASP A 96 -4.59 3.58 16.41
C ASP A 96 -4.30 4.39 15.15
N CYS A 97 -3.04 4.82 14.96
CA CYS A 97 -2.60 5.46 13.73
C CYS A 97 -2.72 4.52 12.52
N CYS A 98 -2.28 3.27 12.69
CA CYS A 98 -2.35 2.25 11.65
C CYS A 98 -3.79 1.93 11.25
N ASP A 99 -4.67 1.67 12.22
CA ASP A 99 -6.09 1.41 11.99
C ASP A 99 -6.79 2.60 11.33
N LYS A 100 -6.51 3.82 11.80
CA LYS A 100 -7.06 5.03 11.21
C LYS A 100 -6.60 5.21 9.76
N LYS A 101 -5.32 4.97 9.45
CA LYS A 101 -4.82 5.00 8.07
C LYS A 101 -5.53 3.96 7.20
N CYS A 102 -5.64 2.73 7.70
CA CYS A 102 -6.32 1.65 7.01
C CYS A 102 -7.79 1.98 6.70
N LYS A 103 -8.55 2.45 7.70
CA LYS A 103 -9.93 2.92 7.52
C LYS A 103 -10.04 4.14 6.61
N THR A 104 -9.03 5.00 6.58
CA THR A 104 -9.01 6.12 5.63
C THR A 104 -8.86 5.62 4.18
N SER A 105 -8.03 4.60 3.96
CA SER A 105 -7.83 3.97 2.65
C SER A 105 -8.98 3.05 2.24
N PHE A 106 -9.60 2.37 3.20
CA PHE A 106 -10.68 1.39 3.00
C PHE A 106 -11.83 1.63 4.00
N PRO A 107 -12.70 2.63 3.77
CA PRO A 107 -13.66 3.13 4.76
C PRO A 107 -14.68 2.11 5.28
N ASN A 108 -15.06 1.14 4.45
CA ASN A 108 -16.17 0.24 4.74
C ASN A 108 -15.74 -1.11 5.34
N SER A 109 -14.46 -1.47 5.19
CA SER A 109 -13.98 -2.82 5.50
C SER A 109 -12.56 -2.86 6.05
N GLY A 110 -11.84 -1.74 6.01
CA GLY A 110 -10.45 -1.65 6.45
C GLY A 110 -10.32 -1.80 7.96
N GLN A 111 -9.43 -2.71 8.36
CA GLN A 111 -8.98 -2.87 9.72
C GLN A 111 -7.45 -2.92 9.73
N GLY A 112 -6.84 -1.94 10.40
CA GLY A 112 -5.39 -1.84 10.50
C GLY A 112 -4.91 -2.45 11.79
N THR A 113 -3.78 -3.14 11.74
CA THR A 113 -3.12 -3.72 12.89
C THR A 113 -1.61 -3.62 12.74
N CYS A 114 -0.92 -3.47 13.87
CA CYS A 114 0.53 -3.57 13.94
C CYS A 114 0.90 -5.03 14.20
N ILE A 115 1.60 -5.64 13.26
CA ILE A 115 2.09 -7.02 13.38
C ILE A 115 3.61 -7.03 13.35
N ILE A 116 4.18 -7.88 14.21
CA ILE A 116 5.61 -8.16 14.13
C ILE A 116 5.79 -9.20 13.02
N ALA A 117 6.35 -8.79 11.90
CA ALA A 117 6.79 -9.70 10.86
C ALA A 117 8.17 -9.31 10.35
N PHE A 118 9.04 -10.31 10.16
CA PHE A 118 10.39 -10.13 9.65
C PHE A 118 11.23 -9.15 10.49
N ASP A 119 11.15 -9.29 11.82
CA ASP A 119 11.85 -8.47 12.82
C ASP A 119 11.53 -6.97 12.74
N ARG A 120 10.35 -6.62 12.23
CA ARG A 120 9.84 -5.26 12.13
C ARG A 120 8.38 -5.22 12.56
N ASP A 121 7.99 -4.11 13.17
CA ASP A 121 6.60 -3.83 13.46
C ASP A 121 5.97 -3.15 12.23
N LEU A 122 5.04 -3.83 11.59
CA LEU A 122 4.48 -3.47 10.29
C LEU A 122 3.01 -3.11 10.46
N CYS A 123 2.63 -1.97 9.90
CA CYS A 123 1.24 -1.59 9.81
C CYS A 123 0.59 -2.37 8.65
N MET A 124 -0.20 -3.38 9.00
CA MET A 124 -0.91 -4.23 8.05
C MET A 124 -2.40 -3.85 8.03
N CYS A 125 -2.96 -3.71 6.85
CA CYS A 125 -4.34 -3.32 6.64
C CYS A 125 -5.08 -4.44 5.93
N SER A 126 -5.99 -5.09 6.64
CA SER A 126 -6.92 -6.09 6.10
C SER A 126 -8.19 -5.38 5.64
N TYR A 127 -8.68 -5.68 4.44
CA TYR A 127 -9.90 -5.09 3.90
C TYR A 127 -10.66 -6.09 3.03
N ASN A 128 -11.98 -5.97 3.00
CA ASN A 128 -12.82 -6.70 2.06
C ASN A 128 -12.96 -5.90 0.77
N ARG A 129 -12.96 -6.60 -0.36
CA ARG A 129 -13.22 -6.09 -1.71
C ARG A 129 -14.57 -6.60 -2.19
#